data_AF-A0A0L7MQU0-F1
#
_entry.id   AF-A0A0L7MQU0-F1
#
_cell.length_a   1.000
_cell.length_b   1.000
_cell.length_c   1.000
_cell.angle_alpha   90.00
_cell.angle_beta   90.00
_cell.angle_gamma   90.00
#
_symmetry.space_group_name_H-M   'P 1'
#
loop_
_entity.id
_entity.type
_entity.pdbx_description
1 polymer ?
#
loop_
_entity_poly.entity_id
_entity_poly.type
_entity_poly.pdbx_seq_one_letter_code
_entity_poly.pdbx_strand_id
1 'polypeptide(L)'
;MNIETPPTEKPYEKPEGERRGLIIVNTGNGKGKSTAAFGLAFRATGRGKAVKVYQFMKVPTARFGEHRLAEQVGLPIEGLGDGFSWKSKDLDHSAQLARDGWEKAKADILSGQLFLVVLDEITYPLIYGWLPLQEVLDTLKARPKDVHVCLTGRRCPQEIIDIADTVTEMTLIKHAFQAGIPAQRGIED
;
A
#
# COMPACT_ATOMS: atom_id res chain seq x y z
N MET A 1 3.66 -33.09 10.67
CA MET A 1 4.28 -32.34 9.56
C MET A 1 4.90 -33.38 8.64
N ASN A 2 4.53 -33.38 7.37
CA ASN A 2 5.24 -34.19 6.38
C ASN A 2 6.51 -33.44 6.01
N ILE A 3 7.67 -34.03 6.33
CA ILE A 3 8.96 -33.44 5.97
C ILE A 3 9.20 -33.76 4.50
N GLU A 4 9.25 -32.73 3.66
CA GLU A 4 9.50 -32.87 2.22
C GLU A 4 10.99 -32.65 1.91
N THR A 5 11.52 -33.39 0.95
CA THR A 5 12.87 -33.17 0.43
C THR A 5 12.88 -31.91 -0.44
N PRO A 6 13.80 -30.95 -0.23
CA PRO A 6 13.89 -29.77 -1.07
C PRO A 6 14.12 -30.14 -2.54
N PRO A 7 13.47 -29.45 -3.50
CA PRO A 7 13.74 -29.68 -4.92
C PRO A 7 15.19 -29.33 -5.24
N THR A 8 15.89 -30.23 -5.93
CA THR A 8 17.27 -30.02 -6.43
C THR A 8 17.31 -29.45 -7.84
N GLU A 9 16.17 -29.46 -8.52
CA GLU A 9 16.01 -28.93 -9.87
C GLU A 9 15.15 -27.66 -9.83
N LYS A 10 15.40 -26.77 -10.81
CA LYS A 10 14.69 -25.50 -10.89
C LYS A 10 13.23 -25.78 -11.33
N PRO A 11 12.21 -25.41 -10.53
CA PRO A 11 10.83 -25.82 -10.80
C PRO A 11 10.10 -24.97 -11.84
N TYR A 12 10.78 -23.99 -12.45
CA TYR A 12 10.19 -23.07 -13.41
C TYR A 12 11.21 -22.53 -14.42
N GLU A 13 10.72 -22.19 -15.61
CA GLU A 13 11.51 -21.54 -16.65
C GLU A 13 11.79 -20.07 -16.31
N LYS A 14 12.88 -19.53 -16.85
CA LYS A 14 13.21 -18.12 -16.63
C LYS A 14 12.25 -17.26 -17.48
N PRO A 15 11.53 -16.28 -16.90
CA PRO A 15 10.68 -15.41 -17.70
C PRO A 15 11.53 -14.51 -18.61
N GLU A 16 11.05 -14.31 -19.84
CA GLU A 16 11.70 -13.51 -20.89
C GLU A 16 11.03 -12.14 -21.12
N GLY A 17 9.98 -11.82 -20.36
CA GLY A 17 9.24 -10.57 -20.48
C GLY A 17 10.07 -9.33 -20.16
N GLU A 18 9.61 -8.18 -20.69
CA GLU A 18 10.25 -6.89 -20.44
C GLU A 18 10.15 -6.46 -18.97
N ARG A 19 11.17 -5.74 -18.51
CA ARG A 19 11.15 -5.11 -17.19
C ARG A 19 10.33 -3.82 -17.27
N ARG A 20 9.33 -3.69 -16.41
CA ARG A 20 8.50 -2.49 -16.27
C ARG A 20 8.05 -2.28 -14.83
N GLY A 21 7.53 -1.09 -14.57
CA GLY A 21 6.80 -0.72 -13.37
C GLY A 21 5.57 -1.62 -13.16
N LEU A 22 5.33 -1.98 -11.91
CA LEU A 22 4.29 -2.95 -11.52
C LEU A 22 3.21 -2.28 -10.68
N ILE A 23 1.96 -2.66 -10.89
CA ILE A 23 0.86 -2.43 -9.95
C ILE A 23 0.79 -3.63 -8.99
N ILE A 24 1.00 -3.36 -7.70
CA ILE A 24 1.02 -4.38 -6.65
C ILE A 24 -0.10 -4.08 -5.67
N VAL A 25 -0.92 -5.08 -5.34
CA VAL A 25 -2.04 -4.95 -4.40
C VAL A 25 -1.85 -5.91 -3.23
N ASN A 26 -1.84 -5.36 -2.02
CA ASN A 26 -1.90 -6.13 -0.78
C ASN A 26 -3.27 -5.92 -0.13
N THR A 27 -4.16 -6.90 -0.27
CA THR A 27 -5.54 -6.85 0.25
C THR A 27 -5.85 -7.99 1.23
N GLY A 28 -7.13 -8.22 1.55
CA GLY A 28 -7.57 -9.26 2.48
C GLY A 28 -7.72 -8.80 3.93
N ASN A 29 -8.36 -9.64 4.74
CA ASN A 29 -8.74 -9.31 6.12
C ASN A 29 -7.60 -9.53 7.15
N GLY A 30 -6.58 -10.28 6.79
CA GLY A 30 -5.43 -10.60 7.62
C GLY A 30 -4.48 -9.42 7.85
N LYS A 31 -3.70 -9.51 8.94
CA LYS A 31 -2.60 -8.59 9.23
C LYS A 31 -1.48 -8.79 8.21
N GLY A 32 -0.86 -7.70 7.79
CA GLY A 32 0.37 -7.73 7.00
C GLY A 32 0.44 -6.73 5.84
N LYS A 33 -0.70 -6.14 5.43
CA LYS A 33 -0.82 -5.41 4.15
C LYS A 33 0.12 -4.21 4.09
N SER A 34 -0.04 -3.29 5.05
CA SER A 34 0.81 -2.11 5.19
C SER A 34 2.24 -2.50 5.50
N THR A 35 2.49 -3.46 6.40
CA THR A 35 3.86 -3.90 6.71
C THR A 35 4.60 -4.49 5.50
N ALA A 36 3.90 -5.21 4.61
CA ALA A 36 4.49 -5.70 3.37
C ALA A 36 4.79 -4.57 2.39
N ALA A 37 3.90 -3.58 2.27
CA ALA A 37 4.13 -2.39 1.46
C ALA A 37 5.29 -1.54 1.98
N PHE A 38 5.41 -1.35 3.30
CA PHE A 38 6.56 -0.70 3.91
C PHE A 38 7.85 -1.50 3.74
N GLY A 39 7.80 -2.83 3.88
CA GLY A 39 8.95 -3.70 3.57
C GLY A 39 9.42 -3.55 2.12
N LEU A 40 8.50 -3.41 1.17
CA LEU A 40 8.80 -3.11 -0.23
C LEU A 40 9.40 -1.71 -0.39
N ALA A 41 8.83 -0.69 0.27
CA ALA A 41 9.35 0.67 0.26
C ALA A 41 10.79 0.73 0.79
N PHE A 42 11.05 0.16 1.97
CA PHE A 42 12.39 0.09 2.56
C PHE A 42 13.37 -0.70 1.69
N ARG A 43 12.93 -1.78 1.05
CA ARG A 43 13.77 -2.52 0.09
C ARG A 43 14.19 -1.64 -1.09
N ALA A 44 13.26 -0.87 -1.66
CA ALA A 44 13.56 0.04 -2.76
C ALA A 44 14.46 1.19 -2.31
N THR A 45 14.17 1.82 -1.17
CA THR A 45 15.01 2.87 -0.56
C THR A 45 16.42 2.37 -0.27
N GLY A 46 16.58 1.17 0.30
CA GLY A 46 17.89 0.55 0.53
C GLY A 46 18.68 0.21 -0.74
N ARG A 47 18.03 0.26 -1.91
CA ARG A 47 18.66 0.17 -3.24
C ARG A 47 18.87 1.55 -3.89
N GLY A 48 18.75 2.64 -3.12
CA GLY A 48 18.93 4.01 -3.59
C GLY A 48 17.85 4.47 -4.56
N LYS A 49 16.67 3.85 -4.54
CA LYS A 49 15.55 4.25 -5.40
C LYS A 49 14.73 5.36 -4.75
N ALA A 50 14.20 6.27 -5.57
CA ALA A 50 13.27 7.31 -5.13
C ALA A 50 11.90 6.68 -4.82
N VAL A 51 11.44 6.81 -3.58
CA VAL A 51 10.20 6.20 -3.09
C VAL A 51 9.42 7.24 -2.34
N LYS A 52 8.08 7.18 -2.39
CA LYS A 52 7.22 7.95 -1.49
C LYS A 52 6.03 7.12 -1.03
N VAL A 53 5.63 7.30 0.23
CA VAL A 53 4.46 6.64 0.81
C VAL A 53 3.41 7.67 1.16
N TYR A 54 2.17 7.40 0.75
CA TYR A 54 0.98 8.15 1.08
C TYR A 54 0.06 7.28 1.92
N GLN A 55 -0.34 7.75 3.10
CA GLN A 55 -1.23 7.02 4.00
C GLN A 55 -2.59 7.72 4.09
N PHE A 56 -3.61 7.14 3.45
CA PHE A 56 -4.92 7.79 3.28
C PHE A 56 -5.75 7.88 4.56
N MET A 57 -5.47 7.01 5.54
CA MET A 57 -6.24 6.95 6.80
C MET A 57 -5.49 7.49 8.02
N LYS A 58 -4.23 7.90 7.86
CA LYS A 58 -3.39 8.38 8.97
C LYS A 58 -3.28 9.90 8.94
N VAL A 59 -3.28 10.51 10.12
CA VAL A 59 -3.06 11.95 10.29
C VAL A 59 -1.64 12.37 9.89
N PRO A 60 -1.41 13.62 9.44
CA PRO A 60 -0.07 14.11 9.11
C PRO A 60 0.94 14.03 10.27
N THR A 61 0.44 14.10 11.51
CA THR A 61 1.26 14.03 12.74
C THR A 61 1.50 12.61 13.24
N ALA A 62 1.12 11.59 12.47
CA ALA A 62 1.35 10.18 12.78
C ALA A 62 2.84 9.88 13.00
N ARG A 63 3.14 9.09 14.04
CA ARG A 63 4.51 8.76 14.45
C ARG A 63 4.67 7.29 14.87
N PHE A 64 4.25 6.40 13.98
CA PHE A 64 4.39 4.95 14.13
C PHE A 64 5.83 4.48 13.89
N GLY A 65 6.08 3.19 14.08
CA GLY A 65 7.42 2.61 13.94
C GLY A 65 8.03 2.85 12.56
N GLU A 66 7.23 2.72 11.50
CA GLU A 66 7.65 2.97 10.13
C GLU A 66 8.07 4.43 9.90
N HIS A 67 7.39 5.42 10.50
CA HIS A 67 7.76 6.84 10.37
C HIS A 67 9.12 7.11 10.94
N ARG A 68 9.40 6.55 12.13
CA ARG A 68 10.69 6.74 12.82
C ARG A 68 11.83 6.17 12.01
N LEU A 69 11.66 4.97 11.45
CA LEU A 69 12.69 4.36 10.60
C LEU A 69 12.82 5.12 9.27
N ALA A 70 11.71 5.52 8.68
CA ALA A 70 11.69 6.25 7.42
C ALA A 70 12.47 7.57 7.49
N GLU A 71 12.38 8.30 8.60
CA GLU A 71 13.19 9.51 8.84
C GLU A 71 14.70 9.21 8.86
N GLN A 72 15.10 8.10 9.46
CA GLN A 72 16.51 7.70 9.53
C GLN A 72 17.09 7.32 8.17
N VAL A 73 16.26 6.76 7.28
CA VAL A 73 16.69 6.26 5.96
C VAL A 73 16.30 7.17 4.81
N GLY A 74 15.71 8.34 5.09
CA GLY A 74 15.30 9.31 4.07
C GLY A 74 14.15 8.83 3.18
N LEU A 75 13.21 8.04 3.70
CA LEU A 75 11.98 7.66 3.02
C LEU A 75 10.87 8.68 3.34
N PRO A 76 10.38 9.48 2.39
CA PRO A 76 9.26 10.40 2.62
C PRO A 76 7.95 9.63 2.83
N ILE A 77 7.25 9.95 3.92
CA ILE A 77 5.90 9.46 4.24
C ILE A 77 5.00 10.66 4.50
N GLU A 78 3.82 10.66 3.89
CA GLU A 78 2.80 11.69 4.10
C GLU A 78 1.48 11.05 4.57
N GLY A 79 1.03 11.43 5.77
CA GLY A 79 -0.31 11.12 6.24
C GLY A 79 -1.31 12.10 5.64
N LEU A 80 -2.36 11.58 4.99
CA LEU A 80 -3.32 12.36 4.22
C LEU A 80 -4.71 12.46 4.86
N GLY A 81 -5.00 11.65 5.88
CA GLY A 81 -6.31 11.58 6.50
C GLY A 81 -6.41 12.40 7.79
N ASP A 82 -7.57 12.34 8.44
CA ASP A 82 -7.83 12.88 9.78
C ASP A 82 -7.86 11.78 10.85
N GLY A 83 -7.50 10.55 10.48
CA GLY A 83 -7.45 9.38 11.35
C GLY A 83 -8.57 8.39 11.08
N PHE A 84 -9.03 7.71 12.14
CA PHE A 84 -10.09 6.72 12.00
C PHE A 84 -11.42 7.38 11.66
N SER A 85 -12.04 6.98 10.56
CA SER A 85 -13.30 7.57 10.07
C SER A 85 -14.45 7.50 11.07
N TRP A 86 -14.53 6.46 11.91
CA TRP A 86 -15.55 6.36 12.97
C TRP A 86 -15.32 7.29 14.17
N LYS A 87 -14.18 8.00 14.21
CA LYS A 87 -13.93 9.10 15.14
C LYS A 87 -14.14 10.46 14.47
N SER A 88 -14.30 10.50 13.15
CA SER A 88 -14.55 11.74 12.43
C SER A 88 -15.91 12.30 12.82
N LYS A 89 -15.93 13.62 13.04
CA LYS A 89 -17.15 14.39 13.30
C LYS A 89 -17.70 15.04 12.03
N ASP A 90 -16.93 14.97 10.94
CA ASP A 90 -17.21 15.60 9.65
C ASP A 90 -16.66 14.71 8.52
N LEU A 91 -17.53 13.87 7.96
CA LEU A 91 -17.15 12.92 6.91
C LEU A 91 -16.91 13.63 5.56
N ASP A 92 -17.49 14.80 5.34
CA ASP A 92 -17.28 15.57 4.11
C ASP A 92 -15.86 16.15 4.10
N HIS A 93 -15.38 16.62 5.26
CA HIS A 93 -14.00 17.01 5.45
C HIS A 93 -13.04 15.82 5.23
N SER A 94 -13.31 14.66 5.84
CA SER A 94 -12.49 13.45 5.62
C SER A 94 -12.44 13.05 4.13
N ALA A 95 -13.56 13.16 3.43
CA ALA A 95 -13.64 12.89 2.00
C ALA A 95 -12.83 13.89 1.17
N GLN A 96 -12.85 15.18 1.54
CA GLN A 96 -12.05 16.20 0.85
C GLN A 96 -10.54 15.97 1.04
N LEU A 97 -10.10 15.64 2.26
CA LEU A 97 -8.71 15.30 2.54
C LEU A 97 -8.23 14.12 1.69
N ALA A 98 -9.08 13.10 1.51
CA ALA A 98 -8.75 11.96 0.65
C ALA A 98 -8.59 12.37 -0.83
N ARG A 99 -9.43 13.28 -1.34
CA ARG A 99 -9.31 13.82 -2.71
C ARG A 99 -8.06 14.68 -2.88
N ASP A 100 -7.77 15.56 -1.93
CA ASP A 100 -6.57 16.42 -1.97
C ASP A 100 -5.30 15.57 -1.90
N GLY A 101 -5.30 14.55 -1.04
CA GLY A 101 -4.20 13.60 -0.94
C GLY A 101 -4.02 12.74 -2.19
N TRP A 102 -5.13 12.37 -2.84
CA TRP A 102 -5.08 11.69 -4.13
C TRP A 102 -4.43 12.55 -5.22
N GLU A 103 -4.76 13.84 -5.32
CA GLU A 103 -4.16 14.71 -6.34
C GLU A 103 -2.63 14.83 -6.18
N LYS A 104 -2.12 14.83 -4.94
CA LYS A 104 -0.66 14.77 -4.68
C LYS A 104 -0.06 13.44 -5.15
N ALA A 105 -0.67 12.32 -4.78
CA ALA A 105 -0.20 11.00 -5.15
C ALA A 105 -0.22 10.79 -6.67
N LYS A 106 -1.29 11.23 -7.33
CA LYS A 106 -1.46 11.22 -8.79
C LYS A 106 -0.39 12.05 -9.49
N ALA A 107 -0.14 13.27 -9.03
CA ALA A 107 0.93 14.11 -9.59
C ALA A 107 2.29 13.41 -9.50
N ASP A 108 2.61 12.82 -8.36
CA ASP A 108 3.87 12.09 -8.16
C ASP A 108 3.97 10.82 -9.02
N ILE A 109 2.88 10.06 -9.17
CA ILE A 109 2.82 8.90 -10.07
C ILE A 109 3.08 9.32 -11.51
N LEU A 110 2.38 10.34 -11.99
CA LEU A 110 2.45 10.79 -13.38
C LEU A 110 3.75 11.53 -13.71
N SER A 111 4.45 12.06 -12.71
CA SER A 111 5.74 12.74 -12.89
C SER A 111 6.84 11.84 -13.46
N GLY A 112 6.77 10.53 -13.20
CA GLY A 112 7.83 9.57 -13.57
C GLY A 112 9.13 9.70 -12.76
N GLN A 113 9.18 10.59 -11.77
CA GLN A 113 10.40 10.84 -10.99
C GLN A 113 10.63 9.82 -9.87
N LEU A 114 9.54 9.19 -9.39
CA LEU A 114 9.60 8.17 -8.35
C LEU A 114 9.70 6.78 -8.96
N PHE A 115 10.53 5.94 -8.37
CA PHE A 115 10.58 4.52 -8.70
C PHE A 115 9.36 3.77 -8.12
N LEU A 116 8.93 4.13 -6.90
CA LEU A 116 7.80 3.49 -6.22
C LEU A 116 6.93 4.51 -5.49
N VAL A 117 5.62 4.44 -5.72
CA VAL A 117 4.61 5.13 -4.93
C VAL A 117 3.78 4.11 -4.16
N VAL A 118 3.72 4.24 -2.84
CA VAL A 118 2.84 3.42 -1.99
C VAL A 118 1.60 4.22 -1.63
N LEU A 119 0.43 3.64 -1.92
CA LEU A 119 -0.90 4.16 -1.60
C LEU A 119 -1.47 3.29 -0.47
N ASP A 120 -1.03 3.57 0.75
CA ASP A 120 -1.42 2.82 1.94
C ASP A 120 -2.86 3.16 2.35
N GLU A 121 -3.69 2.13 2.47
CA GLU A 121 -5.10 2.19 2.87
C GLU A 121 -6.01 2.99 1.90
N ILE A 122 -5.60 3.11 0.63
CA ILE A 122 -6.35 3.77 -0.45
C ILE A 122 -7.70 3.11 -0.76
N THR A 123 -7.87 1.82 -0.41
CA THR A 123 -9.15 1.15 -0.68
C THR A 123 -10.30 1.74 0.15
N TYR A 124 -10.04 2.37 1.30
CA TYR A 124 -11.11 2.95 2.12
C TYR A 124 -11.75 4.19 1.48
N PRO A 125 -11.00 5.22 1.04
CA PRO A 125 -11.58 6.31 0.25
C PRO A 125 -12.40 5.85 -0.96
N LEU A 126 -11.96 4.78 -1.62
CA LEU A 126 -12.68 4.20 -2.77
C LEU A 126 -14.01 3.57 -2.36
N ILE A 127 -14.01 2.66 -1.38
CA ILE A 127 -15.24 1.94 -0.98
C ILE A 127 -16.20 2.81 -0.16
N TYR A 128 -15.74 3.93 0.40
CA TYR A 128 -16.61 4.94 1.01
C TYR A 128 -17.19 5.92 -0.01
N GLY A 129 -16.80 5.84 -1.27
CA GLY A 129 -17.26 6.74 -2.33
C GLY A 129 -16.69 8.16 -2.23
N TRP A 130 -15.62 8.36 -1.46
CA TRP A 130 -14.97 9.67 -1.29
C TRP A 130 -14.10 10.04 -2.48
N LEU A 131 -13.48 9.03 -3.09
CA LEU A 131 -12.61 9.13 -4.24
C LEU A 131 -13.21 8.35 -5.43
N PRO A 132 -13.39 8.95 -6.61
CA PRO A 132 -13.90 8.24 -7.77
C PRO A 132 -12.95 7.13 -8.22
N LEU A 133 -13.46 5.90 -8.32
CA LEU A 133 -12.68 4.73 -8.75
C LEU A 133 -12.04 4.92 -10.12
N GLN A 134 -12.78 5.51 -11.07
CA GLN A 134 -12.32 5.70 -12.43
C GLN A 134 -11.05 6.57 -12.51
N GLU A 135 -10.95 7.61 -11.68
CA GLU A 135 -9.74 8.46 -11.65
C GLU A 135 -8.49 7.70 -11.22
N VAL A 136 -8.63 6.76 -10.29
CA VAL A 136 -7.54 5.87 -9.86
C VAL A 136 -7.15 4.93 -10.98
N LEU A 137 -8.12 4.28 -11.63
CA LEU A 137 -7.87 3.36 -12.74
C LEU A 137 -7.16 4.06 -13.91
N ASP A 138 -7.62 5.25 -14.28
CA ASP A 138 -7.04 6.02 -15.39
C ASP A 138 -5.61 6.46 -15.07
N THR A 139 -5.35 6.90 -13.84
CA THR A 139 -4.00 7.27 -13.39
C THR A 139 -3.06 6.06 -13.38
N LEU A 140 -3.52 4.91 -12.88
CA LEU A 140 -2.71 3.68 -12.85
C LEU A 140 -2.35 3.21 -14.27
N LYS A 141 -3.27 3.34 -15.23
CA LYS A 141 -3.04 2.99 -16.65
C LYS A 141 -2.13 4.01 -17.36
N ALA A 142 -2.27 5.29 -17.05
CA ALA A 142 -1.49 6.37 -17.66
C ALA A 142 -0.09 6.56 -17.06
N ARG A 143 0.22 5.90 -15.94
CA ARG A 143 1.52 6.03 -15.26
C ARG A 143 2.69 5.77 -16.21
N PRO A 144 3.83 6.47 -16.07
CA PRO A 144 5.03 6.15 -16.82
C PRO A 144 5.48 4.71 -16.60
N LYS A 145 5.98 4.07 -17.66
CA LYS A 145 6.20 2.62 -17.74
C LYS A 145 7.07 2.04 -16.62
N ASP A 146 7.95 2.84 -16.02
CA ASP A 146 8.94 2.40 -15.03
C ASP A 146 8.50 2.71 -13.58
N VAL A 147 7.35 3.35 -13.39
CA VAL A 147 6.81 3.68 -12.05
C VAL A 147 6.06 2.48 -11.49
N HIS A 148 6.52 2.01 -10.32
CA HIS A 148 5.81 1.02 -9.53
C HIS A 148 4.77 1.70 -8.62
N VAL A 149 3.61 1.08 -8.46
CA VAL A 149 2.57 1.54 -7.53
C VAL A 149 2.13 0.38 -6.66
N CYS A 150 2.16 0.56 -5.34
CA CYS A 150 1.70 -0.44 -4.38
C CYS A 150 0.48 0.07 -3.62
N LEU A 151 -0.65 -0.62 -3.75
CA LEU A 151 -1.90 -0.29 -3.09
C LEU A 151 -2.11 -1.25 -1.92
N THR A 152 -2.59 -0.73 -0.80
CA THR A 152 -2.99 -1.56 0.35
C THR A 152 -4.41 -1.26 0.77
N GLY A 153 -5.01 -2.25 1.44
CA GLY A 153 -6.23 -2.09 2.20
C GLY A 153 -7.22 -3.22 1.97
N ARG A 154 -8.28 -3.26 2.78
CA ARG A 154 -9.30 -4.31 2.69
C ARG A 154 -10.26 -4.03 1.54
N ARG A 155 -10.89 -5.09 1.01
CA ARG A 155 -11.96 -5.00 0.00
C ARG A 155 -11.53 -4.15 -1.21
N CYS A 156 -10.35 -4.46 -1.77
CA CYS A 156 -9.90 -3.78 -2.99
C CYS A 156 -10.93 -3.98 -4.11
N PRO A 157 -11.35 -2.92 -4.84
CA PRO A 157 -12.25 -3.04 -5.99
C PRO A 157 -11.72 -4.02 -7.03
N GLN A 158 -12.62 -4.81 -7.63
CA GLN A 158 -12.24 -5.84 -8.60
C GLN A 158 -11.55 -5.24 -9.83
N GLU A 159 -11.96 -4.05 -10.24
CA GLU A 159 -11.40 -3.32 -11.36
C GLU A 159 -9.93 -2.95 -11.15
N ILE A 160 -9.50 -2.74 -9.90
CA ILE A 160 -8.09 -2.53 -9.55
C ILE A 160 -7.34 -3.86 -9.57
N ILE A 161 -7.96 -4.93 -9.04
CA ILE A 161 -7.39 -6.29 -9.05
C ILE A 161 -7.11 -6.73 -10.49
N ASP A 162 -8.04 -6.50 -11.42
CA ASP A 162 -7.97 -6.92 -12.81
C ASP A 162 -6.81 -6.27 -13.58
N ILE A 163 -6.43 -5.03 -13.23
CA ILE A 163 -5.30 -4.33 -13.86
C ILE A 163 -3.98 -4.49 -13.10
N ALA A 164 -4.00 -5.12 -11.93
CA ALA A 164 -2.82 -5.29 -11.10
C ALA A 164 -1.92 -6.41 -11.65
N ASP A 165 -0.60 -6.18 -11.61
CA ASP A 165 0.40 -7.17 -12.02
C ASP A 165 0.63 -8.23 -10.94
N THR A 166 0.38 -7.88 -9.67
CA THR A 166 0.52 -8.79 -8.54
C THR A 166 -0.51 -8.45 -7.48
N VAL A 167 -1.29 -9.44 -7.08
CA VAL A 167 -2.30 -9.30 -6.02
C VAL A 167 -2.03 -10.36 -4.97
N THR A 168 -1.86 -9.94 -3.72
CA THR A 168 -1.78 -10.83 -2.57
C THR A 168 -2.97 -10.57 -1.67
N GLU A 169 -3.80 -11.59 -1.48
CA GLU A 169 -4.83 -11.59 -0.44
C GLU A 169 -4.22 -12.14 0.86
N MET A 170 -4.16 -11.29 1.88
CA MET A 170 -3.78 -11.71 3.22
C MET A 170 -5.01 -12.32 3.90
N THR A 171 -5.17 -13.63 3.75
CA THR A 171 -6.25 -14.38 4.39
C THR A 171 -6.04 -14.44 5.90
N LEU A 172 -7.08 -14.14 6.68
CA LEU A 172 -7.02 -14.23 8.13
C LEU A 172 -7.17 -15.68 8.60
N ILE A 173 -6.06 -16.40 8.72
CA ILE A 173 -6.05 -17.77 9.27
C ILE A 173 -6.21 -17.74 10.79
N LYS A 174 -5.52 -16.82 11.48
CA LYS A 174 -5.62 -16.59 12.92
C LYS A 174 -5.13 -15.18 13.26
N HIS A 175 -5.72 -14.54 14.28
CA HIS A 175 -5.23 -13.27 14.81
C HIS A 175 -5.12 -13.30 16.34
N ALA A 176 -4.09 -12.64 16.90
CA ALA A 176 -3.91 -12.53 18.36
C ALA A 176 -5.11 -11.87 19.06
N PHE A 177 -5.70 -10.85 18.42
CA PHE A 177 -6.94 -10.20 18.87
C PHE A 177 -8.10 -11.18 19.13
N GLN A 178 -8.25 -12.23 18.33
CA GLN A 178 -9.31 -13.24 18.53
C GLN A 178 -9.09 -14.08 19.81
N ALA A 179 -7.85 -14.09 20.32
CA ALA A 179 -7.51 -14.68 21.61
C ALA A 179 -7.50 -13.65 22.76
N GLY A 180 -8.02 -12.44 22.54
CA GLY A 180 -8.08 -11.38 23.55
C GLY A 180 -6.75 -10.66 23.82
N ILE A 181 -5.71 -10.91 23.01
CA ILE A 181 -4.42 -10.25 23.16
C ILE A 181 -4.52 -8.81 22.60
N PRO A 182 -4.21 -7.78 23.41
CA PRO A 182 -4.27 -6.39 22.95
C PRO A 182 -3.13 -6.06 21.99
N ALA A 183 -3.29 -4.96 21.25
CA ALA A 183 -2.23 -4.40 20.40
C ALA A 183 -0.95 -4.14 21.21
N GLN A 184 0.20 -4.47 20.62
CA GLN A 184 1.51 -4.33 21.22
C GLN A 184 2.37 -3.35 20.43
N ARG A 185 3.14 -2.54 21.15
CA ARG A 185 4.12 -1.62 20.56
C ARG A 185 5.24 -2.39 19.85
N GLY A 186 5.63 -1.95 18.67
CA GLY A 186 6.46 -2.66 17.70
C GLY A 186 5.73 -3.67 16.81
N ILE A 187 4.42 -3.91 17.00
CA ILE A 187 3.68 -4.99 16.32
C ILE A 187 2.38 -4.52 15.65
N GLU A 188 1.53 -3.77 16.35
CA GLU A 188 0.23 -3.26 15.86
C GLU A 188 0.06 -1.73 15.95
N ASP A 189 0.98 -1.06 16.64
CA ASP A 189 0.98 0.37 16.91
C ASP A 189 0.68 1.22 15.68
#